data_AF-A0A2N2WFN2-F1
#
_entry.id   AF-A0A2N2WFN2-F1
#
_cell.length_a   1.000
_cell.length_b   1.000
_cell.length_c   1.000
_cell.angle_alpha   90.00
_cell.angle_beta   90.00
_cell.angle_gamma   90.00
#
_symmetry.space_group_name_H-M   'P 1'
#
loop_
_entity.id
_entity.type
_entity.pdbx_description
1 polymer ?
#
loop_
_entity_poly.entity_id
_entity_poly.type
_entity_poly.pdbx_seq_one_letter_code
_entity_poly.pdbx_strand_id
1 'polypeptide(L)'
;FYPYMVDSHYEGFWVLCLNRANRRISLQNVSEGGQAGTVADPKKIFKMALDQNAASIILCHNHPSGNLKPSDADIRLTKKLKDAGLMLDMPVIDHLIIGDEKYYSFADEGIL
;
A
#
# COMPACT_ATOMS: atom_id res chain seq x y z
N PHE A 1 6.64 -8.24 0.71
CA PHE A 1 5.18 -8.40 0.76
C PHE A 1 4.79 -9.87 0.74
N TYR A 2 5.24 -10.65 -0.25
CA TYR A 2 4.91 -12.08 -0.45
C TYR A 2 4.78 -12.96 0.83
N PRO A 3 5.80 -13.11 1.70
CA PRO A 3 5.69 -13.99 2.87
C PRO A 3 4.70 -13.51 3.96
N TYR A 4 4.22 -12.27 3.87
CA TYR A 4 3.27 -11.69 4.83
C TYR A 4 1.82 -11.72 4.34
N MET A 5 1.59 -12.08 3.07
CA MET A 5 0.28 -11.89 2.41
C MET A 5 -0.25 -13.14 1.71
N VAL A 6 0.62 -14.10 1.36
CA VAL A 6 0.32 -15.19 0.41
C VAL A 6 -0.48 -16.36 1.01
N ASP A 7 -0.86 -16.29 2.29
CA ASP A 7 -1.66 -17.35 2.93
C ASP A 7 -2.81 -16.79 3.77
N SER A 8 -3.14 -15.52 3.54
CA SER A 8 -4.22 -14.85 4.27
C SER A 8 -5.54 -15.02 3.53
N HIS A 9 -6.50 -15.71 4.15
CA HIS A 9 -7.92 -15.70 3.74
C HIS A 9 -8.57 -14.30 3.85
N TYR A 10 -7.83 -13.33 4.36
CA TYR A 10 -8.25 -11.97 4.59
C TYR A 10 -7.40 -10.98 3.79
N GLU A 11 -8.01 -9.88 3.36
CA GLU A 11 -7.24 -8.76 2.83
C GLU A 11 -6.42 -8.11 3.95
N GLY A 12 -5.16 -7.81 3.64
CA GLY A 12 -4.26 -7.04 4.49
C GLY A 12 -3.76 -5.82 3.73
N PHE A 13 -3.68 -4.68 4.41
CA PHE A 13 -3.11 -3.46 3.86
C PHE A 13 -1.83 -3.08 4.59
N TRP A 14 -0.78 -2.83 3.84
CA TRP A 14 0.57 -2.65 4.34
C TRP A 14 1.24 -1.43 3.71
N VAL A 15 2.19 -0.86 4.44
CA VAL A 15 2.99 0.30 4.02
C VAL A 15 4.46 -0.04 4.19
N LEU A 16 5.20 0.01 3.08
CA LEU A 16 6.65 -0.09 3.10
C LEU A 16 7.24 1.31 3.22
N CYS A 17 7.93 1.57 4.32
CA CYS A 17 8.61 2.83 4.59
C CYS A 17 10.02 2.77 4.00
N LEU A 18 10.39 3.80 3.22
CA LEU A 18 11.65 3.87 2.51
C LEU A 18 12.46 5.08 2.95
N ASN A 19 13.79 4.95 2.95
CA ASN A 19 14.68 6.10 3.12
C ASN A 19 14.95 6.81 1.78
N ARG A 20 15.73 7.91 1.81
CA ARG A 20 16.06 8.70 0.60
C ARG A 20 16.82 7.93 -0.48
N ALA A 21 17.41 6.78 -0.16
CA ALA A 21 18.08 5.89 -1.10
C ALA A 21 17.15 4.74 -1.57
N ASN A 22 15.84 4.86 -1.37
CA ASN A 22 14.82 3.85 -1.65
C ASN A 22 15.09 2.49 -0.99
N ARG A 23 15.78 2.47 0.16
CA ARG A 23 15.99 1.26 0.94
C ARG A 23 14.90 1.12 2.00
N ARG A 24 14.42 -0.10 2.20
CA ARG A 24 13.46 -0.44 3.25
C ARG A 24 13.98 -0.03 4.63
N ILE A 25 13.22 0.83 5.30
CA ILE A 25 13.34 1.09 6.74
C ILE A 25 12.51 0.05 7.49
N SER A 26 11.22 -0.04 7.17
CA SER A 26 10.29 -0.96 7.84
C SER A 26 9.08 -1.28 6.96
N LEU A 27 8.35 -2.32 7.35
CA LEU A 27 7.09 -2.74 6.75
C LEU A 27 6.03 -2.71 7.83
N GLN A 28 5.00 -1.88 7.65
CA GLN A 28 3.97 -1.61 8.65
C GLN A 28 2.64 -2.22 8.20
N ASN A 29 1.96 -2.92 9.10
CA ASN A 29 0.60 -3.40 8.88
C ASN A 29 -0.39 -2.27 9.28
N VAL A 30 -1.19 -1.82 8.32
CA VAL A 30 -2.18 -0.75 8.53
C VAL A 30 -3.49 -1.33 9.01
N SER A 31 -3.87 -2.47 8.44
CA SER A 31 -5.10 -3.19 8.79
C SER A 31 -5.05 -4.61 8.26
N GLU A 32 -5.56 -5.52 9.08
CA GLU A 32 -6.01 -6.86 8.68
C GLU A 32 -7.54 -6.77 8.62
N GLY A 33 -8.13 -6.78 7.42
CA GLY A 33 -9.58 -6.67 7.23
C GLY A 33 -10.28 -8.03 7.33
N GLY A 34 -11.62 -7.99 7.26
CA GLY A 34 -12.45 -9.20 7.12
C GLY A 34 -12.68 -9.56 5.64
N GLN A 35 -13.58 -10.51 5.37
CA GLN A 35 -13.92 -10.95 4.00
C GLN A 35 -14.46 -9.84 3.06
N ALA A 36 -14.90 -8.69 3.60
CA ALA A 36 -15.50 -7.59 2.84
C ALA A 36 -14.53 -6.41 2.54
N GLY A 37 -13.25 -6.58 2.89
CA GLY A 37 -12.19 -5.62 2.62
C GLY A 37 -11.59 -4.94 3.85
N THR A 38 -10.52 -4.17 3.65
CA THR A 38 -9.81 -3.46 4.73
C THR A 38 -10.13 -1.97 4.76
N VAL A 39 -10.09 -1.36 5.95
CA VAL A 39 -10.18 0.10 6.10
C VAL A 39 -8.78 0.68 6.26
N ALA A 40 -8.22 1.16 5.15
CA ALA A 40 -6.97 1.89 5.13
C ALA A 40 -7.21 3.39 5.37
N ASP A 41 -6.90 3.86 6.59
CA ASP A 41 -7.01 5.28 6.96
C ASP A 41 -5.72 6.04 6.59
N PRO A 42 -5.77 7.05 5.70
CA PRO A 42 -4.62 7.90 5.37
C PRO A 42 -3.90 8.49 6.57
N LYS A 43 -4.61 8.89 7.63
CA LYS A 43 -3.99 9.45 8.84
C LYS A 43 -3.12 8.42 9.54
N LYS A 44 -3.57 7.15 9.61
CA LYS A 44 -2.78 6.07 10.20
C LYS A 44 -1.57 5.74 9.34
N ILE A 45 -1.75 5.66 8.02
CA ILE A 45 -0.67 5.40 7.05
C ILE A 45 0.45 6.42 7.20
N PHE A 46 0.12 7.72 7.13
CA PHE A 46 1.13 8.76 7.25
C PHE A 46 1.69 8.88 8.66
N LYS A 47 0.90 8.65 9.71
CA LYS A 47 1.45 8.58 11.07
C LYS A 47 2.52 7.49 11.18
N MET A 48 2.23 6.28 10.70
CA MET A 48 3.21 5.18 10.71
C MET A 48 4.46 5.54 9.92
N ALA A 49 4.32 6.13 8.74
CA ALA A 49 5.46 6.52 7.91
C ALA A 49 6.31 7.63 8.56
N LEU A 50 5.67 8.63 9.16
CA LEU A 50 6.33 9.72 9.90
C LEU A 50 7.06 9.19 11.14
N ASP A 51 6.43 8.32 11.93
CA ASP A 51 7.05 7.70 13.10
C ASP A 51 8.31 6.88 12.73
N GLN A 52 8.38 6.40 11.48
CA GLN A 52 9.53 5.65 10.94
C GLN A 52 10.57 6.53 10.23
N ASN A 53 10.39 7.86 10.21
CA ASN A 53 11.22 8.80 9.45
C ASN A 53 11.34 8.42 7.96
N ALA A 54 10.25 7.94 7.36
CA ALA A 54 10.22 7.60 5.95
C ALA A 54 10.44 8.85 5.08
N ALA A 55 11.23 8.72 4.02
CA ALA A 55 11.33 9.71 2.96
C ALA A 55 10.26 9.51 1.88
N SER A 56 9.77 8.28 1.73
CA SER A 56 8.75 7.89 0.76
C SER A 56 8.11 6.57 1.19
N ILE A 57 6.96 6.23 0.58
CA ILE A 57 6.23 5.00 0.92
C ILE A 57 5.80 4.23 -0.33
N ILE A 58 5.66 2.92 -0.19
CA ILE A 58 4.95 2.04 -1.12
C ILE A 58 3.76 1.43 -0.38
N LEU A 59 2.59 1.54 -0.98
CA LEU A 59 1.36 0.93 -0.49
C LEU A 59 1.25 -0.50 -1.03
N CYS A 60 0.69 -1.42 -0.27
CA CYS A 60 0.50 -2.78 -0.73
C CYS A 60 -0.73 -3.41 -0.09
N HIS A 61 -1.60 -4.02 -0.89
CA HIS A 61 -2.62 -4.93 -0.37
C HIS A 61 -2.71 -6.19 -1.20
N ASN A 62 -3.30 -7.25 -0.64
CA ASN A 62 -3.58 -8.48 -1.35
C ASN A 62 -5.06 -8.61 -1.69
N HIS A 63 -5.36 -9.22 -2.83
CA HIS A 63 -6.69 -9.74 -3.12
C HIS A 63 -6.66 -11.26 -2.97
N PRO A 64 -7.28 -11.85 -1.93
CA PRO A 64 -7.32 -13.31 -1.73
C PRO A 64 -7.94 -14.08 -2.91
N SER A 65 -8.71 -13.39 -3.76
CA SER A 65 -9.27 -13.97 -5.00
C SER A 65 -8.25 -14.13 -6.13
N GLY A 66 -7.04 -13.58 -5.99
CA GLY A 66 -6.02 -13.53 -7.04
C GLY A 66 -6.31 -12.50 -8.16
N ASN A 67 -7.48 -11.85 -8.15
CA ASN A 67 -7.82 -10.83 -9.15
C ASN A 67 -6.96 -9.59 -8.93
N LEU A 68 -6.23 -9.16 -9.96
CA LEU A 68 -5.35 -7.99 -9.89
C LEU A 68 -6.03 -6.67 -10.27
N LYS A 69 -7.28 -6.72 -10.73
CA LYS A 69 -7.99 -5.51 -11.13
C LYS A 69 -8.29 -4.66 -9.88
N PRO A 70 -7.79 -3.41 -9.81
CA PRO A 70 -8.11 -2.52 -8.69
C PRO A 70 -9.60 -2.21 -8.66
N SER A 71 -10.16 -2.14 -7.45
CA SER A 71 -11.50 -1.61 -7.23
C SER A 71 -11.52 -0.08 -7.34
N ASP A 72 -12.71 0.51 -7.49
CA ASP A 72 -12.83 1.97 -7.42
C ASP A 72 -12.41 2.53 -6.05
N ALA A 73 -12.50 1.71 -4.99
CA ALA A 73 -12.05 2.10 -3.66
C ALA A 73 -10.52 2.21 -3.63
N ASP A 74 -9.80 1.26 -4.23
CA ASP A 74 -8.34 1.29 -4.34
C ASP A 74 -7.87 2.50 -5.13
N ILE A 75 -8.50 2.79 -6.28
CA ILE A 75 -8.16 3.94 -7.11
C ILE A 75 -8.36 5.25 -6.34
N ARG A 76 -9.52 5.43 -5.67
CA ARG A 76 -9.81 6.63 -4.87
C ARG A 76 -8.83 6.79 -3.70
N LEU A 77 -8.53 5.71 -3.00
CA LEU A 77 -7.58 5.72 -1.88
C LEU A 77 -6.19 6.09 -2.36
N THR A 78 -5.73 5.47 -3.45
CA THR A 78 -4.41 5.72 -4.05
C THR A 78 -4.25 7.18 -4.41
N LYS A 79 -5.23 7.77 -5.10
CA LYS A 79 -5.20 9.18 -5.46
C LYS A 79 -5.12 10.08 -4.23
N LYS A 80 -5.95 9.82 -3.22
CA LYS A 80 -5.95 10.58 -1.96
C LYS A 80 -4.61 10.50 -1.23
N LEU A 81 -3.98 9.32 -1.20
CA LEU A 81 -2.68 9.10 -0.57
C LEU A 81 -1.55 9.75 -1.37
N LYS A 82 -1.59 9.68 -2.69
CA LYS A 82 -0.65 10.38 -3.58
C LYS A 82 -0.66 11.89 -3.32
N ASP A 83 -1.85 12.50 -3.34
CA ASP A 83 -2.02 13.93 -3.12
C ASP A 83 -1.54 14.35 -1.72
N ALA A 84 -1.87 13.57 -0.69
CA ALA A 84 -1.42 13.83 0.68
C ALA A 84 0.10 13.64 0.85
N GLY A 85 0.68 12.63 0.21
CA GLY A 85 2.13 12.38 0.25
C GLY A 85 2.92 13.51 -0.40
N LEU A 86 2.41 14.07 -1.51
CA LEU A 86 3.00 15.25 -2.14
C LEU A 86 2.98 16.47 -1.20
N MET A 87 1.89 16.69 -0.48
CA MET A 87 1.77 17.80 0.50
C MET A 87 2.68 17.65 1.72
N LEU A 88 3.14 16.44 2.01
CA LEU A 88 4.01 16.12 3.15
C LEU A 88 5.48 15.92 2.76
N ASP A 89 5.85 16.18 1.50
CA ASP A 89 7.18 15.84 0.95
C ASP A 89 7.56 14.37 1.18
N MET A 90 6.55 13.48 1.19
CA MET A 90 6.68 12.04 1.39
C MET A 90 5.89 11.31 0.29
N PRO A 91 6.43 11.22 -0.93
CA PRO A 91 5.71 10.68 -2.07
C PRO A 91 5.35 9.21 -1.87
N VAL A 92 4.15 8.85 -2.33
CA VAL A 92 3.79 7.46 -2.60
C VAL A 92 4.47 7.09 -3.91
N ILE A 93 5.40 6.14 -3.87
CA ILE A 93 6.17 5.68 -5.04
C ILE A 93 5.38 4.68 -5.86
N ASP A 94 4.63 3.80 -5.20
CA ASP A 94 3.78 2.82 -5.87
C ASP A 94 2.65 2.37 -4.94
N HIS A 95 1.62 1.78 -5.56
CA HIS A 95 0.62 0.96 -4.89
C HIS A 95 0.57 -0.40 -5.57
N LEU A 96 0.90 -1.44 -4.81
CA LEU A 96 0.93 -2.82 -5.29
C LEU A 96 -0.32 -3.58 -4.85
N ILE A 97 -0.97 -4.26 -5.80
CA ILE A 97 -1.97 -5.29 -5.50
C ILE A 97 -1.31 -6.63 -5.71
N ILE A 98 -1.27 -7.46 -4.67
CA ILE A 98 -0.66 -8.79 -4.70
C ILE A 98 -1.75 -9.84 -4.88
N GLY A 99 -1.66 -10.61 -5.97
CA GLY A 99 -2.40 -11.86 -6.14
C GLY A 99 -1.46 -13.05 -5.89
N ASP A 100 -1.84 -14.24 -6.36
CA ASP A 100 -1.08 -15.48 -6.13
C ASP A 100 0.39 -15.38 -6.56
N GLU A 101 0.67 -15.42 -7.87
CA GLU A 101 2.04 -15.37 -8.42
C GLU A 101 2.32 -14.08 -9.22
N LYS A 102 1.45 -13.09 -9.07
CA LYS A 102 1.46 -11.88 -9.89
C LYS A 102 1.10 -10.66 -9.05
N TYR A 103 1.44 -9.49 -9.56
CA TYR A 103 1.06 -8.23 -8.94
C TYR A 103 0.59 -7.22 -9.99
N TYR A 104 -0.16 -6.22 -9.52
CA TYR A 104 -0.49 -5.01 -10.25
C TYR A 104 0.29 -3.86 -9.63
N SER A 105 0.93 -3.02 -10.45
CA SER A 105 1.57 -1.78 -10.02
C SER A 105 0.78 -0.59 -10.58
N PHE A 106 0.33 0.30 -9.70
CA PHE A 106 -0.33 1.54 -10.14
C PHE A 106 0.64 2.48 -10.88
N ALA A 107 1.94 2.43 -10.53
CA ALA A 107 2.97 3.20 -11.20
C ALA A 107 3.23 2.69 -12.63
N ASP A 108 3.39 1.37 -12.82
CA ASP A 108 3.64 0.78 -14.15
C ASP A 108 2.46 1.03 -15.13
N GLU A 109 1.24 1.10 -14.60
CA GLU A 109 0.01 1.30 -15.37
C GLU A 109 -0.34 2.79 -15.58
N GLY A 110 0.51 3.71 -15.12
CA GLY A 110 0.37 5.16 -15.36
C GLY A 110 -0.79 5.84 -14.63
N ILE A 111 -1.33 5.20 -13.58
CA ILE A 111 -2.39 5.77 -12.73
C ILE A 111 -1.78 6.60 -11.60
N LEU A 112 -0.57 6.27 -11.17
CA LEU A 112 0.22 7.02 -10.19
C LEU A 112 1.19 8.01 -10.84
#